data_AF-A0A4Q5J083-F1
#
_entry.id   AF-A0A4Q5J083-F1
#
_cell.length_a   1.000
_cell.length_b   1.000
_cell.length_c   1.000
_cell.angle_alpha   90.00
_cell.angle_beta   90.00
_cell.angle_gamma   90.00
#
_symmetry.space_group_name_H-M   'P 1'
#
loop_
_entity.id
_entity.type
_entity.pdbx_description
1 polymer ?
#
loop_
_entity_poly.entity_id
_entity_poly.type
_entity_poly.pdbx_seq_one_letter_code
_entity_poly.pdbx_strand_id
1 'polypeptide(L)'
;MTTGTDREISARDDWEQRISTRSDQRDATAVPDLPPPDALSATPGQGHVTLRWAAVPGAVGYLVHRAPAGSPRDAFVPVDHRGGDVLSVPDTWYVDTTGEPGTAYDYAVASVPTVNECGVLGDPVTATALPGDGSVPEVRVAVDTTAEGTPLPRPWQPMIGSERLSQLLCEDLSGGRVIGTELRAALARVHDEVGVATVRAHSILHDDLGVYREVDGEPVHDFTLVDRVYDTILDIGLRPCVELGFMPRDLASDPDKKVFEYGGIISPPKDYDRWADLVSALVRHLIDRYGEDEVLGWDFEVWNEANLTVFWSSTRPEWMKLYDVTAAAVKSVDERLAVGGPSSAAAGWVDELLEHTSRSGSPVDFVTTHTYGNAPLDVRPTLERYGSDARIVWTEWGVTPTHFNPVNDTVSSATFLLHGMKSSAGRLDALSYWVASDHFEELGRPPRFLHGGFGLITVGGIAKSRYHALHLLAHLGETELPVSADGDGADGLVQTWASRHDDGSLTLLLWNHTLDQGKAEGDPALARTVRLELDGVASGADVTATRLDADHGDVTTLAAGLGVGDWPTDEQWEQLKAADSLTAEPATLDGNVLEVALAQPSAVLVRIAAPA
;
A
#
# COMPACT_ATOMS: atom_id res chain seq x y z
N MET A 1 20.72 46.60 14.85
CA MET A 1 19.53 45.84 15.29
C MET A 1 18.72 45.53 14.06
N THR A 2 19.03 44.43 13.40
CA THR A 2 18.23 43.84 12.33
C THR A 2 17.41 42.75 12.98
N THR A 3 16.11 42.99 13.09
CA THR A 3 15.10 42.02 13.48
C THR A 3 15.05 40.93 12.41
N GLY A 4 15.64 39.77 12.70
CA GLY A 4 15.38 38.56 11.94
C GLY A 4 13.94 38.15 12.22
N THR A 5 13.10 38.16 11.20
CA THR A 5 11.83 37.44 11.21
C THR A 5 12.18 35.95 11.25
N ASP A 6 11.97 35.29 12.39
CA ASP A 6 11.80 33.84 12.42
C ASP A 6 10.65 33.53 11.46
N ARG A 7 10.97 32.98 10.28
CA ARG A 7 9.95 32.36 9.44
C ARG A 7 9.56 31.09 10.18
N GLU A 8 8.30 31.01 10.62
CA GLU A 8 7.68 29.74 10.99
C GLU A 8 7.88 28.78 9.81
N ILE A 9 8.53 27.64 10.07
CA ILE A 9 8.72 26.56 9.10
C ILE A 9 7.35 25.92 8.88
N SER A 10 6.91 25.75 7.63
CA SER A 10 5.62 25.10 7.35
C SER A 10 5.66 23.61 7.71
N ALA A 11 4.51 22.99 7.98
CA ALA A 11 4.45 21.54 8.28
C ALA A 11 5.09 20.70 7.16
N ARG A 12 4.91 21.12 5.91
CA ARG A 12 5.55 20.52 4.74
C ARG A 12 7.07 20.65 4.76
N ASP A 13 7.61 21.85 5.01
CA ASP A 13 9.06 22.07 5.03
C ASP A 13 9.72 21.30 6.18
N ASP A 14 9.05 21.18 7.33
CA ASP A 14 9.52 20.40 8.48
C ASP A 14 9.47 18.88 8.20
N TRP A 15 8.39 18.40 7.58
CA TRP A 15 8.25 17.01 7.11
C TRP A 15 9.38 16.62 6.16
N GLU A 16 9.59 17.38 5.09
CA GLU A 16 10.61 17.10 4.07
C GLU A 16 12.03 17.03 4.67
N GLN A 17 12.30 17.79 5.74
CA GLN A 17 13.60 17.78 6.42
C GLN A 17 13.83 16.53 7.30
N ARG A 18 12.76 15.97 7.88
CA ARG A 18 12.89 14.97 8.96
C ARG A 18 12.36 13.58 8.58
N ILE A 19 11.57 13.44 7.51
CA ILE A 19 10.91 12.18 7.12
C ILE A 19 11.89 11.02 6.89
N SER A 20 13.12 11.28 6.45
CA SER A 20 14.15 10.26 6.26
C SER A 20 15.04 10.02 7.49
N THR A 21 14.84 10.78 8.57
CA THR A 21 15.69 10.72 9.77
C THR A 21 15.14 9.69 10.76
N ARG A 22 15.90 8.61 10.93
CA ARG A 22 15.62 7.54 11.91
C ARG A 22 15.68 8.06 13.35
N SER A 23 14.77 7.60 14.20
CA SER A 23 14.70 7.96 15.62
C SER A 23 15.71 7.21 16.50
N ASP A 24 16.34 6.15 15.97
CA ASP A 24 17.35 5.36 16.67
C ASP A 24 18.63 5.11 15.84
N GLN A 25 19.67 4.63 16.51
CA GLN A 25 20.87 4.08 15.87
C GLN A 25 20.70 2.57 15.69
N ARG A 26 21.29 1.99 14.64
CA ARG A 26 21.28 0.54 14.39
C ARG A 26 22.03 -0.19 15.52
N ASP A 27 21.31 -0.68 16.52
CA ASP A 27 21.82 -1.75 17.37
C ASP A 27 21.53 -3.06 16.66
N ALA A 28 22.55 -3.63 16.01
CA ALA A 28 22.43 -4.90 15.31
C ALA A 28 21.99 -6.01 16.27
N THR A 29 20.79 -6.53 16.04
CA THR A 29 20.33 -7.82 16.57
C THR A 29 21.09 -8.95 15.89
N ALA A 30 20.87 -10.20 16.29
CA ALA A 30 21.45 -11.37 15.62
C ALA A 30 20.85 -11.54 14.22
N VAL A 31 21.32 -10.76 13.24
CA VAL A 31 20.94 -10.83 11.83
C VAL A 31 21.36 -12.20 11.29
N PRO A 32 20.45 -12.98 10.68
CA PRO A 32 20.83 -14.24 10.05
C PRO A 32 21.89 -14.04 8.98
N ASP A 33 22.92 -14.87 9.02
CA ASP A 33 23.91 -14.98 7.93
C ASP A 33 23.30 -15.87 6.83
N LEU A 34 22.79 -15.23 5.77
CA LEU A 34 22.14 -15.91 4.64
C LEU A 34 23.07 -15.96 3.43
N PRO A 35 23.10 -17.09 2.70
CA PRO A 35 23.84 -17.17 1.45
C PRO A 35 23.19 -16.30 0.36
N PRO A 36 23.95 -15.86 -0.65
CA PRO A 36 23.35 -15.29 -1.85
C PRO A 36 22.41 -16.30 -2.53
N PRO A 37 21.39 -15.83 -3.27
CA PRO A 37 20.53 -16.72 -4.03
C PRO A 37 21.29 -17.42 -5.15
N ASP A 38 21.03 -18.73 -5.29
CA ASP A 38 21.56 -19.56 -6.36
C ASP A 38 20.76 -19.38 -7.67
N ALA A 39 21.31 -19.93 -8.76
CA ALA A 39 20.65 -20.02 -10.07
C ALA A 39 20.15 -18.68 -10.64
N LEU A 40 20.86 -17.58 -10.33
CA LEU A 40 20.60 -16.28 -10.96
C LEU A 40 20.72 -16.42 -12.48
N SER A 41 19.70 -15.95 -13.18
CA SER A 41 19.62 -15.92 -14.64
C SER A 41 19.07 -14.56 -15.09
N ALA A 42 19.48 -14.13 -16.28
CA ALA A 42 19.04 -12.88 -16.90
C ALA A 42 18.62 -13.14 -18.34
N THR A 43 17.40 -12.73 -18.69
CA THR A 43 16.82 -12.87 -20.03
C THR A 43 16.60 -11.49 -20.63
N PRO A 44 17.35 -11.14 -21.70
CA PRO A 44 17.10 -9.94 -22.50
C PRO A 44 15.69 -9.91 -23.09
N GLY A 45 15.06 -8.74 -23.08
CA GLY A 45 13.86 -8.44 -23.86
C GLY A 45 13.87 -7.00 -24.36
N GLN A 46 12.87 -6.63 -25.16
CA GLN A 46 12.75 -5.29 -25.72
C GLN A 46 12.51 -4.25 -24.62
N GLY A 47 13.52 -3.41 -24.36
CA GLY A 47 13.48 -2.36 -23.34
C GLY A 47 13.66 -2.84 -21.90
N HIS A 48 13.95 -4.14 -21.66
CA HIS A 48 14.09 -4.69 -20.31
C HIS A 48 15.06 -5.88 -20.21
N VAL A 49 15.43 -6.22 -18.98
CA VAL A 49 16.05 -7.48 -18.60
C VAL A 49 15.21 -8.14 -17.50
N THR A 50 14.76 -9.37 -17.72
CA THR A 50 14.10 -10.16 -16.67
C THR A 50 15.13 -11.01 -15.93
N LEU A 51 15.18 -10.86 -14.62
CA LEU A 51 16.03 -11.61 -13.69
C LEU A 51 15.20 -12.65 -12.94
N ARG A 52 15.76 -13.84 -12.73
CA ARG A 52 15.15 -14.90 -11.90
C ARG A 52 16.23 -15.61 -11.08
N TRP A 53 15.90 -16.02 -9.87
CA TRP A 53 16.80 -16.74 -8.97
C TRP A 53 16.05 -17.73 -8.07
N ALA A 54 16.78 -18.59 -7.35
CA ALA A 54 16.20 -19.52 -6.38
C ALA A 54 15.92 -18.83 -5.03
N ALA A 55 14.82 -19.22 -4.38
CA ALA A 55 14.50 -18.73 -3.04
C ALA A 55 15.55 -19.14 -2.01
N VAL A 56 15.89 -18.22 -1.09
CA VAL A 56 16.78 -18.45 0.05
C VAL A 56 15.93 -18.57 1.32
N PRO A 57 15.90 -19.74 1.99
CA PRO A 57 15.17 -19.90 3.25
C PRO A 57 15.62 -18.88 4.29
N GLY A 58 14.66 -18.23 4.97
CA GLY A 58 14.94 -17.21 5.98
C GLY A 58 15.04 -15.78 5.44
N ALA A 59 15.08 -15.56 4.12
CA ALA A 59 15.14 -14.23 3.52
C ALA A 59 13.77 -13.57 3.49
N VAL A 60 13.71 -12.30 3.91
CA VAL A 60 12.49 -11.47 3.82
C VAL A 60 12.31 -10.82 2.44
N GLY A 61 13.35 -10.88 1.60
CA GLY A 61 13.34 -10.37 0.23
C GLY A 61 14.72 -10.44 -0.41
N TYR A 62 14.90 -9.70 -1.50
CA TYR A 62 16.13 -9.69 -2.29
C TYR A 62 16.45 -8.29 -2.80
N LEU A 63 17.74 -7.96 -2.87
CA LEU A 63 18.20 -6.68 -3.41
C LEU A 63 19.01 -6.89 -4.68
N VAL A 64 18.47 -6.38 -5.79
CA VAL A 64 19.11 -6.45 -7.11
C VAL A 64 20.13 -5.34 -7.26
N HIS A 65 21.34 -5.71 -7.66
CA HIS A 65 22.43 -4.78 -7.96
C HIS A 65 22.86 -4.89 -9.41
N ARG A 66 23.37 -3.79 -9.94
CA ARG A 66 23.86 -3.69 -11.32
C ARG A 66 25.14 -2.87 -11.41
N ALA A 67 26.00 -3.21 -12.36
CA ALA A 67 27.12 -2.40 -12.80
C ALA A 67 27.27 -2.48 -14.34
N PRO A 68 27.95 -1.54 -15.00
CA PRO A 68 28.35 -1.72 -16.40
C PRO A 68 29.11 -3.03 -16.58
N ALA A 69 28.89 -3.75 -17.68
CA ALA A 69 29.49 -5.06 -17.88
C ALA A 69 31.03 -5.04 -17.79
N GLY A 70 31.60 -6.02 -17.08
CA GLY A 70 33.04 -6.14 -16.82
C GLY A 70 33.56 -5.25 -15.68
N SER A 71 32.67 -4.55 -14.96
CA SER A 71 33.07 -3.74 -13.81
C SER A 71 33.51 -4.60 -12.62
N PRO A 72 34.41 -4.09 -11.76
CA PRO A 72 34.75 -4.78 -10.51
C PRO A 72 33.54 -4.83 -9.55
N ARG A 73 33.56 -5.77 -8.60
CA ARG A 73 32.43 -6.02 -7.66
C ARG A 73 32.06 -4.80 -6.81
N ASP A 74 33.00 -3.91 -6.51
CA ASP A 74 32.76 -2.68 -5.74
C ASP A 74 32.04 -1.58 -6.55
N ALA A 75 31.86 -1.76 -7.86
CA ALA A 75 31.08 -0.86 -8.71
C ALA A 75 29.58 -1.20 -8.75
N PHE A 76 29.16 -2.33 -8.17
CA PHE A 76 27.75 -2.73 -8.11
C PHE A 76 26.98 -1.82 -7.18
N VAL A 77 25.89 -1.26 -7.69
CA VAL A 77 24.96 -0.43 -6.92
C VAL A 77 23.57 -1.04 -6.98
N PRO A 78 22.74 -0.87 -5.93
CA PRO A 78 21.34 -1.25 -5.98
C PRO A 78 20.64 -0.64 -7.21
N VAL A 79 19.77 -1.42 -7.85
CA VAL A 79 18.92 -0.90 -8.93
C VAL A 79 17.85 -0.02 -8.30
N ASP A 80 17.88 1.27 -8.63
CA ASP A 80 16.91 2.24 -8.15
C ASP A 80 15.81 2.46 -9.20
N HIS A 81 14.63 1.91 -8.92
CA HIS A 81 13.42 2.10 -9.73
C HIS A 81 12.66 3.40 -9.38
N ARG A 82 13.27 4.26 -8.56
CA ARG A 82 12.75 5.57 -8.14
C ARG A 82 11.47 5.49 -7.31
N GLY A 83 11.28 4.38 -6.59
CA GLY A 83 10.16 4.16 -5.67
C GLY A 83 10.29 4.91 -4.33
N GLY A 84 11.51 5.28 -3.95
CA GLY A 84 11.81 6.13 -2.80
C GLY A 84 12.21 5.37 -1.54
N ASP A 85 11.37 4.46 -1.05
CA ASP A 85 11.50 3.90 0.30
C ASP A 85 12.36 2.61 0.37
N VAL A 86 11.84 1.50 -0.16
CA VAL A 86 12.50 0.18 -0.10
C VAL A 86 12.79 -0.35 -1.51
N LEU A 87 14.06 -0.57 -1.83
CA LEU A 87 14.48 -1.11 -3.13
C LEU A 87 14.42 -2.65 -3.21
N SER A 88 14.41 -3.33 -2.06
CA SER A 88 14.34 -4.78 -1.99
C SER A 88 12.98 -5.29 -2.43
N VAL A 89 12.95 -6.40 -3.17
CA VAL A 89 11.71 -7.03 -3.66
C VAL A 89 11.41 -8.34 -2.93
N PRO A 90 10.13 -8.70 -2.72
CA PRO A 90 9.76 -9.95 -2.06
C PRO A 90 9.92 -11.18 -2.96
N ASP A 91 9.75 -10.98 -4.27
CA ASP A 91 9.70 -12.04 -5.26
C ASP A 91 11.08 -12.59 -5.63
N THR A 92 11.12 -13.79 -6.22
CA THR A 92 12.36 -14.40 -6.74
C THR A 92 12.64 -14.05 -8.21
N TRP A 93 12.09 -12.93 -8.64
CA TRP A 93 12.25 -12.38 -9.98
C TRP A 93 12.21 -10.85 -9.92
N TYR A 94 12.79 -10.21 -10.93
CA TYR A 94 12.75 -8.75 -11.08
C TYR A 94 12.85 -8.38 -12.56
N VAL A 95 12.18 -7.31 -12.98
CA VAL A 95 12.34 -6.77 -14.34
C VAL A 95 13.02 -5.41 -14.26
N ASP A 96 14.24 -5.33 -14.78
CA ASP A 96 14.95 -4.07 -14.89
C ASP A 96 14.60 -3.38 -16.22
N THR A 97 13.89 -2.27 -16.14
CA THR A 97 13.63 -1.37 -17.27
C THR A 97 14.43 -0.07 -17.19
N THR A 98 15.24 0.11 -16.16
CA THR A 98 15.98 1.36 -15.88
C THR A 98 17.28 1.46 -16.68
N GLY A 99 17.76 0.34 -17.22
CA GLY A 99 19.00 0.25 -17.99
C GLY A 99 18.84 0.81 -19.39
N GLU A 100 19.92 1.35 -19.96
CA GLU A 100 19.91 1.83 -21.33
C GLU A 100 19.83 0.64 -22.32
N PRO A 101 18.82 0.57 -23.20
CA PRO A 101 18.74 -0.48 -24.21
C PRO A 101 19.97 -0.48 -25.13
N GLY A 102 20.54 -1.65 -25.39
CA GLY A 102 21.78 -1.84 -26.13
C GLY A 102 23.05 -1.77 -25.28
N THR A 103 22.96 -1.31 -24.03
CA THR A 103 24.08 -1.29 -23.08
C THR A 103 24.10 -2.58 -22.24
N ALA A 104 25.26 -3.24 -22.18
CA ALA A 104 25.46 -4.44 -21.39
C ALA A 104 25.74 -4.11 -19.92
N TYR A 105 25.08 -4.83 -19.02
CA TYR A 105 25.25 -4.72 -17.58
C TYR A 105 25.48 -6.08 -16.94
N ASP A 106 26.25 -6.10 -15.87
CA ASP A 106 26.35 -7.24 -14.96
C ASP A 106 25.36 -7.05 -13.81
N TYR A 107 24.59 -8.10 -13.52
CA TYR A 107 23.57 -8.13 -12.46
C TYR A 107 23.98 -9.12 -11.39
N ALA A 108 23.86 -8.73 -10.13
CA ALA A 108 24.04 -9.61 -8.98
C ALA A 108 22.88 -9.41 -8.00
N VAL A 109 22.51 -10.46 -7.27
CA VAL A 109 21.41 -10.40 -6.30
C VAL A 109 21.96 -10.82 -4.93
N ALA A 110 21.49 -10.14 -3.88
CA ALA A 110 21.73 -10.51 -2.49
C ALA A 110 20.40 -10.87 -1.81
N SER A 111 20.42 -11.85 -0.91
CA SER A 111 19.31 -12.10 0.02
C SER A 111 19.24 -10.99 1.06
N VAL A 112 18.04 -10.65 1.49
CA VAL A 112 17.77 -9.65 2.54
C VAL A 112 17.30 -10.42 3.79
N PRO A 113 18.14 -10.58 4.83
CA PRO A 113 17.76 -11.30 6.07
C PRO A 113 16.80 -10.52 6.97
N THR A 114 16.90 -9.20 6.96
CA THR A 114 15.99 -8.25 7.62
C THR A 114 15.92 -7.02 6.73
N VAL A 115 14.86 -6.20 6.82
CA VAL A 115 14.69 -5.04 5.91
C VAL A 115 15.87 -4.05 5.92
N ASN A 116 16.63 -4.01 7.01
CA ASN A 116 17.75 -3.07 7.19
C ASN A 116 19.10 -3.61 6.70
N GLU A 117 19.18 -4.89 6.36
CA GLU A 117 20.44 -5.59 6.13
C GLU A 117 20.45 -6.27 4.77
N CYS A 118 21.57 -6.13 4.06
CA CYS A 118 21.80 -6.77 2.78
C CYS A 118 22.85 -7.86 2.95
N GLY A 119 22.55 -9.07 2.50
CA GLY A 119 23.51 -10.18 2.47
C GLY A 119 24.61 -9.98 1.44
N VAL A 120 25.45 -11.00 1.31
CA VAL A 120 26.54 -11.01 0.32
C VAL A 120 25.98 -11.09 -1.10
N LEU A 121 26.59 -10.38 -2.04
CA LEU A 121 26.23 -10.45 -3.47
C LEU A 121 26.64 -11.80 -4.07
N GLY A 122 25.69 -12.44 -4.76
CA GLY A 122 25.94 -13.64 -5.56
C GLY A 122 26.90 -13.43 -6.72
N ASP A 123 27.10 -14.49 -7.50
CA ASP A 123 27.87 -14.38 -8.75
C ASP A 123 27.07 -13.63 -9.82
N PRO A 124 27.70 -12.70 -10.55
CA PRO A 124 26.97 -11.87 -11.49
C PRO A 124 26.64 -12.60 -12.79
N VAL A 125 25.57 -12.16 -13.45
CA VAL A 125 25.19 -12.54 -14.81
C VAL A 125 25.15 -11.31 -15.71
N THR A 126 25.67 -11.41 -16.93
CA THR A 126 25.66 -10.31 -17.89
C THR A 126 24.42 -10.37 -18.78
N ALA A 127 23.73 -9.24 -18.95
CA ALA A 127 22.64 -9.11 -19.91
C ALA A 127 22.55 -7.69 -20.49
N THR A 128 21.88 -7.58 -21.64
CA THR A 128 21.68 -6.33 -22.38
C THR A 128 20.20 -6.23 -22.73
N ALA A 129 19.50 -5.19 -22.28
CA ALA A 129 18.14 -4.91 -22.75
C ALA A 129 18.19 -4.65 -24.27
N LEU A 130 17.26 -5.22 -25.03
CA LEU A 130 17.22 -5.05 -26.48
C LEU A 130 16.62 -3.68 -26.85
N PRO A 131 17.19 -2.94 -27.81
CA PRO A 131 16.54 -1.74 -28.35
C PRO A 131 15.20 -2.07 -29.00
N GLY A 132 14.25 -1.12 -28.98
CA GLY A 132 13.02 -1.24 -29.75
C GLY A 132 13.32 -1.23 -31.26
N ASP A 133 12.72 -2.15 -32.01
CA ASP A 133 12.86 -2.24 -33.47
C ASP A 133 11.62 -1.76 -34.24
N GLY A 134 10.64 -1.21 -33.51
CA GLY A 134 9.35 -0.76 -34.04
C GLY A 134 8.28 -1.84 -34.07
N SER A 135 8.61 -3.08 -33.71
CA SER A 135 7.63 -4.14 -33.45
C SER A 135 7.12 -4.08 -31.99
N VAL A 136 5.93 -4.64 -31.78
CA VAL A 136 5.36 -4.88 -30.46
C VAL A 136 5.53 -6.37 -30.18
N PRO A 137 6.38 -6.77 -29.23
CA PRO A 137 6.60 -8.19 -28.94
C PRO A 137 5.33 -8.89 -28.44
N GLU A 138 5.23 -10.18 -28.78
CA GLU A 138 4.14 -11.05 -28.32
C GLU A 138 4.49 -11.70 -26.98
N VAL A 139 3.50 -11.77 -26.09
CA VAL A 139 3.49 -12.60 -24.88
C VAL A 139 2.37 -13.61 -25.02
N ARG A 140 2.68 -14.89 -24.93
CA ARG A 140 1.68 -15.95 -24.89
C ARG A 140 1.30 -16.20 -23.44
N VAL A 141 0.01 -16.14 -23.12
CA VAL A 141 -0.54 -16.42 -21.79
C VAL A 141 -1.55 -17.55 -21.94
N ALA A 142 -1.30 -18.69 -21.33
CA ALA A 142 -2.23 -19.81 -21.30
C ALA A 142 -2.86 -19.95 -19.91
N VAL A 143 -4.19 -20.08 -19.87
CA VAL A 143 -4.96 -20.28 -18.64
C VAL A 143 -5.69 -21.62 -18.70
N ASP A 144 -5.41 -22.49 -17.73
CA ASP A 144 -6.13 -23.74 -17.58
C ASP A 144 -7.46 -23.48 -16.87
N THR A 145 -8.50 -23.24 -17.67
CA THR A 145 -9.84 -22.95 -17.13
C THR A 145 -10.56 -24.20 -16.60
N THR A 146 -9.99 -25.38 -16.84
CA THR A 146 -10.54 -26.68 -16.43
C THR A 146 -9.93 -27.19 -15.12
N ALA A 147 -8.82 -26.61 -14.68
CA ALA A 147 -8.20 -26.92 -13.41
C ALA A 147 -9.17 -26.68 -12.24
N GLU A 148 -9.00 -27.48 -11.18
CA GLU A 148 -9.75 -27.28 -9.92
C GLU A 148 -9.50 -25.88 -9.34
N GLY A 149 -8.26 -25.38 -9.46
CA GLY A 149 -7.85 -24.07 -8.94
C GLY A 149 -7.62 -24.07 -7.44
N THR A 150 -7.42 -22.88 -6.87
CA THR A 150 -7.24 -22.65 -5.43
C THR A 150 -8.06 -21.46 -4.97
N PRO A 151 -8.44 -21.35 -3.69
CA PRO A 151 -9.09 -20.13 -3.20
C PRO A 151 -8.22 -18.90 -3.49
N LEU A 152 -8.81 -17.86 -4.08
CA LEU A 152 -8.09 -16.64 -4.45
C LEU A 152 -7.90 -15.75 -3.21
N PRO A 153 -6.66 -15.46 -2.77
CA PRO A 153 -6.44 -14.53 -1.66
C PRO A 153 -6.76 -13.08 -2.07
N ARG A 154 -7.43 -12.33 -1.20
CA ARG A 154 -7.93 -10.96 -1.48
C ARG A 154 -7.32 -9.93 -0.53
N PRO A 155 -6.01 -9.63 -0.63
CA PRO A 155 -5.34 -8.74 0.32
C PRO A 155 -5.88 -7.30 0.34
N TRP A 156 -6.67 -6.90 -0.67
CA TRP A 156 -7.28 -5.57 -0.79
C TRP A 156 -8.60 -5.38 -0.04
N GLN A 157 -9.28 -6.45 0.38
CA GLN A 157 -10.57 -6.38 1.08
C GLN A 157 -10.47 -6.16 2.60
N PRO A 158 -9.45 -6.69 3.31
CA PRO A 158 -9.41 -6.55 4.76
C PRO A 158 -9.42 -5.11 5.25
N MET A 159 -8.70 -4.19 4.60
CA MET A 159 -8.45 -2.85 5.14
C MET A 159 -8.22 -1.79 4.06
N ILE A 160 -8.66 -0.55 4.34
CA ILE A 160 -8.28 0.66 3.60
C ILE A 160 -7.77 1.74 4.55
N GLY A 161 -6.84 2.57 4.07
CA GLY A 161 -6.38 3.75 4.79
C GLY A 161 -7.34 4.94 4.65
N SER A 162 -7.30 5.85 5.62
CA SER A 162 -8.01 7.14 5.60
C SER A 162 -7.17 8.17 6.35
N GLU A 163 -7.33 9.46 6.02
CA GLU A 163 -6.98 10.51 6.99
C GLU A 163 -7.74 10.27 8.32
N ARG A 164 -7.32 10.91 9.40
CA ARG A 164 -7.94 10.92 10.72
C ARG A 164 -9.46 11.00 10.60
N LEU A 165 -10.12 10.06 11.27
CA LEU A 165 -11.56 9.87 11.12
C LEU A 165 -12.38 11.01 11.74
N SER A 166 -11.76 11.90 12.53
CA SER A 166 -12.40 13.13 12.99
C SER A 166 -12.86 14.02 11.82
N GLN A 167 -12.25 13.89 10.63
CA GLN A 167 -12.69 14.58 9.42
C GLN A 167 -14.11 14.21 8.99
N LEU A 168 -14.66 13.06 9.40
CA LEU A 168 -16.07 12.71 9.16
C LEU A 168 -17.05 13.71 9.79
N LEU A 169 -16.61 14.42 10.84
CA LEU A 169 -17.40 15.44 11.53
C LEU A 169 -17.16 16.85 10.96
N CYS A 170 -16.27 17.00 9.98
CA CYS A 170 -15.84 18.29 9.45
C CYS A 170 -16.86 18.85 8.43
N GLU A 171 -17.37 20.05 8.71
CA GLU A 171 -18.29 20.78 7.82
C GLU A 171 -17.59 21.78 6.88
N ASP A 172 -16.27 21.92 7.01
CA ASP A 172 -15.48 22.81 6.15
C ASP A 172 -15.47 22.33 4.70
N LEU A 173 -15.12 23.26 3.82
CA LEU A 173 -15.02 23.03 2.39
C LEU A 173 -13.57 22.82 1.94
N SER A 174 -13.37 21.82 1.08
CA SER A 174 -12.20 21.65 0.22
C SER A 174 -12.69 21.57 -1.23
N GLY A 175 -12.14 22.39 -2.13
CA GLY A 175 -12.62 22.46 -3.53
C GLY A 175 -14.11 22.80 -3.68
N GLY A 176 -14.71 23.49 -2.70
CA GLY A 176 -16.16 23.77 -2.67
C GLY A 176 -17.03 22.58 -2.22
N ARG A 177 -16.43 21.53 -1.67
CA ARG A 177 -17.10 20.29 -1.24
C ARG A 177 -16.92 20.06 0.26
N VAL A 178 -17.98 19.60 0.94
CA VAL A 178 -17.96 19.37 2.39
C VAL A 178 -17.12 18.13 2.70
N ILE A 179 -16.06 18.30 3.50
CA ILE A 179 -15.06 17.28 3.80
C ILE A 179 -15.70 16.01 4.37
N GLY A 180 -16.42 16.11 5.50
CA GLY A 180 -16.96 14.92 6.16
C GLY A 180 -18.01 14.17 5.34
N THR A 181 -18.80 14.90 4.55
CA THR A 181 -19.80 14.29 3.66
C THR A 181 -19.15 13.48 2.55
N GLU A 182 -18.09 14.01 1.92
CA GLU A 182 -17.42 13.31 0.84
C GLU A 182 -16.48 12.21 1.34
N LEU A 183 -15.84 12.38 2.51
CA LEU A 183 -15.07 11.31 3.12
C LEU A 183 -15.98 10.11 3.45
N ARG A 184 -17.15 10.35 4.06
CA ARG A 184 -18.15 9.30 4.29
C ARG A 184 -18.54 8.61 2.98
N ALA A 185 -18.77 9.37 1.91
CA ALA A 185 -19.13 8.83 0.60
C ALA A 185 -18.00 7.99 -0.02
N ALA A 186 -16.74 8.43 0.10
CA ALA A 186 -15.58 7.69 -0.39
C ALA A 186 -15.39 6.37 0.36
N LEU A 187 -15.53 6.37 1.69
CA LEU A 187 -15.47 5.16 2.53
C LEU A 187 -16.61 4.18 2.20
N ALA A 188 -17.84 4.69 2.04
CA ALA A 188 -18.96 3.85 1.61
C ALA A 188 -18.73 3.24 0.22
N ARG A 189 -18.18 4.03 -0.72
CA ARG A 189 -17.89 3.56 -2.07
C ARG A 189 -16.86 2.43 -2.08
N VAL A 190 -15.75 2.54 -1.32
CA VAL A 190 -14.77 1.44 -1.23
C VAL A 190 -15.33 0.22 -0.48
N HIS A 191 -16.20 0.40 0.51
CA HIS A 191 -16.90 -0.72 1.13
C HIS A 191 -17.81 -1.44 0.12
N ASP A 192 -18.72 -0.70 -0.52
CA ASP A 192 -19.79 -1.26 -1.35
C ASP A 192 -19.28 -1.85 -2.67
N GLU A 193 -18.29 -1.22 -3.31
CA GLU A 193 -17.83 -1.61 -4.64
C GLU A 193 -16.57 -2.49 -4.63
N VAL A 194 -15.76 -2.45 -3.56
CA VAL A 194 -14.51 -3.25 -3.44
C VAL A 194 -14.66 -4.37 -2.39
N GLY A 195 -15.56 -4.21 -1.43
CA GLY A 195 -15.77 -5.16 -0.33
C GLY A 195 -14.81 -4.94 0.83
N VAL A 196 -14.36 -3.69 1.05
CA VAL A 196 -13.46 -3.38 2.18
C VAL A 196 -14.18 -3.59 3.51
N ALA A 197 -13.54 -4.24 4.48
CA ALA A 197 -14.15 -4.58 5.78
C ALA A 197 -13.73 -3.64 6.93
N THR A 198 -12.53 -3.06 6.86
CA THR A 198 -12.00 -2.19 7.93
C THR A 198 -11.38 -0.91 7.40
N VAL A 199 -11.35 0.12 8.24
CA VAL A 199 -10.66 1.39 7.95
C VAL A 199 -9.62 1.69 9.03
N ARG A 200 -8.40 2.04 8.60
CA ARG A 200 -7.31 2.46 9.48
C ARG A 200 -6.99 3.93 9.22
N ALA A 201 -6.80 4.69 10.29
CA ALA A 201 -6.52 6.12 10.23
C ALA A 201 -5.82 6.61 11.49
N HIS A 202 -5.09 7.71 11.35
CA HIS A 202 -4.38 8.33 12.46
C HIS A 202 -5.29 8.97 13.50
N SER A 203 -4.71 9.20 14.68
CA SER A 203 -5.11 10.32 15.54
C SER A 203 -6.47 10.21 16.25
N ILE A 204 -6.93 9.01 16.64
CA ILE A 204 -8.18 8.88 17.42
C ILE A 204 -8.12 9.57 18.79
N LEU A 205 -6.93 9.75 19.35
CA LEU A 205 -6.71 10.42 20.64
C LEU A 205 -6.39 11.92 20.51
N HIS A 206 -6.50 12.49 19.31
CA HIS A 206 -6.16 13.88 19.06
C HIS A 206 -7.12 14.86 19.76
N ASP A 207 -6.61 16.06 20.08
CA ASP A 207 -7.33 17.08 20.88
C ASP A 207 -8.62 17.60 20.22
N ASP A 208 -8.78 17.44 18.90
CA ASP A 208 -10.00 17.83 18.17
C ASP A 208 -11.22 16.95 18.51
N LEU A 209 -10.98 15.71 18.94
CA LEU A 209 -11.99 14.81 19.49
C LEU A 209 -12.19 15.02 20.99
N GLY A 210 -11.26 15.72 21.66
CA GLY A 210 -11.39 16.11 23.07
C GLY A 210 -11.32 14.94 24.06
N VAL A 211 -10.71 13.83 23.67
CA VAL A 211 -10.74 12.55 24.40
C VAL A 211 -10.17 12.66 25.81
N TYR A 212 -9.09 13.43 26.02
CA TYR A 212 -8.41 13.55 27.30
C TYR A 212 -8.12 15.00 27.66
N ARG A 213 -8.38 15.38 28.91
CA ARG A 213 -7.99 16.66 29.52
C ARG A 213 -7.60 16.47 30.99
N GLU A 214 -6.85 17.40 31.54
CA GLU A 214 -6.60 17.49 32.97
C GLU A 214 -7.31 18.71 33.58
N VAL A 215 -8.37 18.47 34.36
CA VAL A 215 -9.14 19.53 35.04
C VAL A 215 -8.78 19.47 36.53
N ASP A 216 -8.26 20.58 37.06
CA ASP A 216 -7.76 20.66 38.44
C ASP A 216 -6.69 19.58 38.79
N GLY A 217 -5.95 19.11 37.77
CA GLY A 217 -4.90 18.10 37.89
C GLY A 217 -5.38 16.65 37.77
N GLU A 218 -6.69 16.43 37.64
CA GLU A 218 -7.30 15.11 37.49
C GLU A 218 -7.65 14.81 36.02
N PRO A 219 -7.43 13.57 35.55
CA PRO A 219 -7.77 13.17 34.19
C PRO A 219 -9.29 13.13 33.99
N VAL A 220 -9.76 13.68 32.87
CA VAL A 220 -11.14 13.66 32.41
C VAL A 220 -11.17 13.07 31.00
N HIS A 221 -12.00 12.05 30.81
CA HIS A 221 -12.22 11.41 29.51
C HIS A 221 -13.59 11.78 28.93
N ASP A 222 -13.64 12.17 27.66
CA ASP A 222 -14.89 12.44 26.93
C ASP A 222 -14.86 11.76 25.55
N PHE A 223 -15.62 10.66 25.42
CA PHE A 223 -15.66 9.85 24.21
C PHE A 223 -16.80 10.28 23.25
N THR A 224 -17.51 11.38 23.52
CA THR A 224 -18.69 11.78 22.73
C THR A 224 -18.42 11.95 21.24
N LEU A 225 -17.26 12.49 20.87
CA LEU A 225 -16.91 12.67 19.45
C LEU A 225 -16.35 11.39 18.82
N VAL A 226 -15.65 10.55 19.59
CA VAL A 226 -15.25 9.20 19.17
C VAL A 226 -16.50 8.37 18.83
N ASP A 227 -17.54 8.43 19.67
CA ASP A 227 -18.82 7.77 19.43
C ASP A 227 -19.42 8.17 18.09
N ARG A 228 -19.48 9.48 17.79
CA ARG A 228 -20.04 9.97 16.52
C ARG A 228 -19.24 9.49 15.31
N VAL A 229 -17.92 9.44 15.44
CA VAL A 229 -17.02 8.95 14.39
C VAL A 229 -17.25 7.45 14.16
N TYR A 230 -17.19 6.63 15.20
CA TYR A 230 -17.31 5.17 15.06
C TYR A 230 -18.74 4.71 14.78
N ASP A 231 -19.77 5.41 15.26
CA ASP A 231 -21.14 5.19 14.80
C ASP A 231 -21.27 5.39 13.28
N THR A 232 -20.59 6.40 12.73
CA THR A 232 -20.60 6.65 11.28
C THR A 232 -19.85 5.56 10.51
N ILE A 233 -18.73 5.08 11.05
CA ILE A 233 -17.94 3.98 10.45
C ILE A 233 -18.75 2.68 10.43
N LEU A 234 -19.38 2.32 11.55
CA LEU A 234 -20.21 1.13 11.64
C LEU A 234 -21.49 1.24 10.78
N ASP A 235 -22.07 2.44 10.65
CA ASP A 235 -23.21 2.71 9.75
C ASP A 235 -22.85 2.52 8.27
N ILE A 236 -21.58 2.74 7.89
CA ILE A 236 -21.08 2.39 6.54
C ILE A 236 -20.98 0.86 6.35
N GLY A 237 -20.83 0.10 7.44
CA GLY A 237 -20.51 -1.34 7.41
C GLY A 237 -19.02 -1.65 7.63
N LEU A 238 -18.21 -0.63 7.91
CA LEU A 238 -16.79 -0.76 8.20
C LEU A 238 -16.55 -0.93 9.71
N ARG A 239 -15.44 -1.58 10.07
CA ARG A 239 -14.91 -1.57 11.45
C ARG A 239 -13.62 -0.76 11.54
N PRO A 240 -13.33 -0.08 12.65
CA PRO A 240 -12.06 0.62 12.81
C PRO A 240 -10.92 -0.35 13.12
N CYS A 241 -9.77 -0.14 12.47
CA CYS A 241 -8.48 -0.44 13.07
C CYS A 241 -8.13 0.78 13.95
N VAL A 242 -8.14 0.57 15.27
CA VAL A 242 -7.96 1.62 16.27
C VAL A 242 -6.47 1.90 16.44
N GLU A 243 -5.95 2.86 15.70
CA GLU A 243 -4.60 3.39 15.96
C GLU A 243 -4.59 4.23 17.24
N LEU A 244 -3.90 3.75 18.26
CA LEU A 244 -3.79 4.37 19.58
C LEU A 244 -2.71 5.48 19.55
N GLY A 245 -3.07 6.61 18.94
CA GLY A 245 -2.28 7.83 18.86
C GLY A 245 -3.12 9.02 18.38
N PHE A 246 -2.55 10.20 18.19
CA PHE A 246 -1.29 10.66 18.78
C PHE A 246 -1.52 11.12 20.24
N MET A 247 -0.52 11.73 20.89
CA MET A 247 -0.59 12.05 22.31
C MET A 247 -1.56 13.21 22.59
N PRO A 248 -2.51 13.10 23.54
CA PRO A 248 -3.28 14.25 24.00
C PRO A 248 -2.41 15.32 24.65
N ARG A 249 -2.72 16.60 24.43
CA ARG A 249 -1.88 17.72 24.90
C ARG A 249 -1.59 17.72 26.39
N ASP A 250 -2.61 17.49 27.21
CA ASP A 250 -2.44 17.56 28.66
C ASP A 250 -1.62 16.38 29.18
N LEU A 251 -1.54 15.25 28.46
CA LEU A 251 -0.75 14.08 28.84
C LEU A 251 0.67 14.08 28.26
N ALA A 252 0.93 14.90 27.24
CA ALA A 252 2.23 14.96 26.58
C ALA A 252 3.37 15.40 27.51
N SER A 253 4.51 14.71 27.40
CA SER A 253 5.77 15.11 28.05
C SER A 253 6.36 16.40 27.46
N ASP A 254 6.13 16.63 26.16
CA ASP A 254 6.48 17.84 25.43
C ASP A 254 5.40 18.14 24.37
N PRO A 255 4.42 19.01 24.66
CA PRO A 255 3.30 19.31 23.76
C PRO A 255 3.68 20.19 22.56
N ASP A 256 4.93 20.64 22.47
CA ASP A 256 5.45 21.44 21.35
C ASP A 256 6.07 20.54 20.26
N LYS A 257 6.33 19.26 20.55
CA LYS A 257 6.74 18.26 19.54
C LYS A 257 5.52 17.78 18.77
N LYS A 258 5.37 18.27 17.54
CA LYS A 258 4.21 17.99 16.70
C LYS A 258 4.60 17.47 15.32
N VAL A 259 3.63 16.87 14.64
CA VAL A 259 3.65 16.48 13.24
C VAL A 259 2.38 16.98 12.56
N PHE A 260 2.46 17.19 11.25
CA PHE A 260 1.37 17.61 10.37
C PHE A 260 0.78 19.00 10.68
N GLU A 261 -0.05 19.49 9.75
CA GLU A 261 -0.74 20.78 9.85
C GLU A 261 -1.72 20.83 11.04
N TYR A 262 -2.39 19.71 11.33
CA TYR A 262 -3.30 19.62 12.46
C TYR A 262 -2.59 19.51 13.82
N GLY A 263 -1.27 19.32 13.83
CA GLY A 263 -0.44 19.41 15.04
C GLY A 263 -0.55 18.21 15.98
N GLY A 264 -0.58 17.00 15.44
CA GLY A 264 -0.54 15.76 16.24
C GLY A 264 0.71 15.70 17.10
N ILE A 265 0.59 15.45 18.41
CA ILE A 265 1.71 15.54 19.34
C ILE A 265 2.45 14.20 19.41
N ILE A 266 3.75 14.23 19.16
CA ILE A 266 4.58 13.03 18.95
C ILE A 266 5.48 12.66 20.13
N SER A 267 5.30 13.31 21.29
CA SER A 267 6.10 13.03 22.47
C SER A 267 5.48 11.91 23.33
N PRO A 268 6.31 11.19 24.11
CA PRO A 268 5.80 10.21 25.07
C PRO A 268 4.84 10.84 26.10
N PRO A 269 4.03 10.05 26.81
CA PRO A 269 3.24 10.55 27.91
C PRO A 269 4.16 11.00 29.06
N LYS A 270 3.79 12.08 29.76
CA LYS A 270 4.47 12.52 30.98
C LYS A 270 4.22 11.57 32.17
N ASP A 271 3.16 10.76 32.08
CA ASP A 271 2.73 9.78 33.06
C ASP A 271 2.17 8.54 32.35
N TYR A 272 2.85 7.41 32.49
CA TYR A 272 2.46 6.16 31.82
C TYR A 272 1.27 5.46 32.50
N ASP A 273 1.03 5.70 33.78
CA ASP A 273 -0.14 5.13 34.46
C ASP A 273 -1.40 5.83 33.95
N ARG A 274 -1.36 7.16 33.77
CA ARG A 274 -2.45 7.92 33.13
C ARG A 274 -2.68 7.53 31.68
N TRP A 275 -1.63 7.22 30.93
CA TRP A 275 -1.75 6.66 29.58
C TRP A 275 -2.46 5.30 29.60
N ALA A 276 -2.06 4.39 30.48
CA ALA A 276 -2.70 3.09 30.63
C ALA A 276 -4.18 3.22 31.02
N ASP A 277 -4.51 4.15 31.92
CA ASP A 277 -5.88 4.44 32.34
C ASP A 277 -6.72 4.98 31.19
N LEU A 278 -6.18 5.90 30.38
CA LEU A 278 -6.84 6.42 29.17
C LEU A 278 -7.15 5.28 28.18
N VAL A 279 -6.15 4.48 27.82
CA VAL A 279 -6.32 3.35 26.89
C VAL A 279 -7.36 2.37 27.41
N SER A 280 -7.24 1.96 28.68
CA SER A 280 -8.18 1.01 29.28
C SER A 280 -9.60 1.60 29.37
N ALA A 281 -9.74 2.90 29.63
CA ALA A 281 -11.04 3.57 29.66
C ALA A 281 -11.69 3.64 28.28
N LEU A 282 -10.91 3.95 27.23
CA LEU A 282 -11.39 3.93 25.85
C LEU A 282 -11.87 2.52 25.47
N VAL A 283 -11.05 1.49 25.69
CA VAL A 283 -11.41 0.11 25.33
C VAL A 283 -12.68 -0.36 26.06
N ARG A 284 -12.79 -0.10 27.38
CA ARG A 284 -14.01 -0.40 28.14
C ARG A 284 -15.23 0.33 27.59
N HIS A 285 -15.08 1.62 27.29
CA HIS A 285 -16.16 2.43 26.72
C HIS A 285 -16.64 1.89 25.37
N LEU A 286 -15.71 1.47 24.51
CA LEU A 286 -16.04 0.84 23.22
C LEU A 286 -16.84 -0.46 23.41
N ILE A 287 -16.41 -1.33 24.35
CA ILE A 287 -17.15 -2.55 24.68
C ILE A 287 -18.54 -2.24 25.25
N ASP A 288 -18.62 -1.27 26.17
CA ASP A 288 -19.89 -0.88 26.79
C ASP A 288 -20.89 -0.33 25.77
N ARG A 289 -20.39 0.39 24.74
CA ARG A 289 -21.23 1.01 23.69
C ARG A 289 -21.60 0.03 22.58
N TYR A 290 -20.64 -0.69 22.03
CA TYR A 290 -20.80 -1.49 20.81
C TYR A 290 -21.01 -2.98 21.08
N GLY A 291 -20.74 -3.43 22.31
CA GLY A 291 -20.81 -4.82 22.71
C GLY A 291 -19.49 -5.56 22.51
N GLU A 292 -19.24 -6.53 23.38
CA GLU A 292 -18.01 -7.33 23.40
C GLU A 292 -17.77 -8.05 22.07
N ASP A 293 -18.79 -8.75 21.53
CA ASP A 293 -18.67 -9.52 20.29
C ASP A 293 -18.24 -8.66 19.09
N GLU A 294 -18.67 -7.41 19.04
CA GLU A 294 -18.29 -6.46 17.98
C GLU A 294 -16.82 -6.03 18.14
N VAL A 295 -16.44 -5.57 19.33
CA VAL A 295 -15.11 -5.01 19.60
C VAL A 295 -14.02 -6.09 19.59
N LEU A 296 -14.34 -7.35 19.86
CA LEU A 296 -13.41 -8.47 19.65
C LEU A 296 -13.00 -8.65 18.18
N GLY A 297 -13.79 -8.11 17.24
CA GLY A 297 -13.44 -8.07 15.83
C GLY A 297 -12.59 -6.88 15.40
N TRP A 298 -12.17 -6.02 16.34
CA TRP A 298 -11.39 -4.81 16.06
C TRP A 298 -9.91 -5.02 16.39
N ASP A 299 -9.05 -4.30 15.67
CA ASP A 299 -7.60 -4.30 15.86
C ASP A 299 -7.17 -3.04 16.62
N PHE A 300 -6.35 -3.17 17.67
CA PHE A 300 -5.76 -2.06 18.40
C PHE A 300 -4.28 -1.92 18.03
N GLU A 301 -3.97 -1.00 17.11
CA GLU A 301 -2.61 -0.74 16.64
C GLU A 301 -1.93 0.32 17.53
N VAL A 302 -0.73 0.03 18.01
CA VAL A 302 0.00 0.95 18.90
C VAL A 302 0.82 1.94 18.09
N TRP A 303 0.38 3.22 18.10
CA TRP A 303 1.09 4.37 17.53
C TRP A 303 1.26 4.31 16.00
N ASN A 304 2.07 5.22 15.44
CA ASN A 304 2.42 5.29 14.02
C ASN A 304 3.91 5.65 13.83
N GLU A 305 4.61 4.92 12.98
CA GLU A 305 5.96 5.16 12.44
C GLU A 305 7.02 5.68 13.43
N ALA A 306 7.04 5.15 14.65
CA ALA A 306 7.93 5.63 15.71
C ALA A 306 9.44 5.49 15.41
N ASN A 307 9.80 4.73 14.38
CA ASN A 307 11.15 4.63 13.86
C ASN A 307 11.61 5.88 13.09
N LEU A 308 10.72 6.86 12.85
CA LEU A 308 11.03 8.15 12.24
C LEU A 308 10.88 9.29 13.26
N THR A 309 11.84 10.22 13.28
CA THR A 309 11.82 11.35 14.21
C THR A 309 10.64 12.31 14.02
N VAL A 310 9.99 12.27 12.85
CA VAL A 310 8.75 13.01 12.56
C VAL A 310 7.55 12.51 13.35
N PHE A 311 7.52 11.24 13.75
CA PHE A 311 6.37 10.62 14.39
C PHE A 311 6.61 10.21 15.85
N TRP A 312 7.87 10.22 16.30
CA TRP A 312 8.21 9.94 17.69
C TRP A 312 9.41 10.77 18.14
N SER A 313 9.24 11.55 19.21
CA SER A 313 10.27 12.46 19.69
C SER A 313 11.25 11.84 20.70
N SER A 314 11.16 10.53 20.95
CA SER A 314 11.96 9.82 21.94
C SER A 314 12.69 8.62 21.31
N THR A 315 13.15 7.68 22.14
CA THR A 315 13.99 6.56 21.73
C THR A 315 13.18 5.28 21.49
N ARG A 316 13.76 4.31 20.78
CA ARG A 316 13.18 2.97 20.61
C ARG A 316 12.82 2.28 21.94
N PRO A 317 13.69 2.24 22.98
CA PRO A 317 13.30 1.68 24.28
C PRO A 317 12.10 2.39 24.92
N GLU A 318 11.99 3.72 24.76
CA GLU A 318 10.83 4.46 25.27
C GLU A 318 9.56 4.09 24.50
N TRP A 319 9.65 3.84 23.19
CA TRP A 319 8.52 3.32 22.41
C TRP A 319 8.16 1.89 22.80
N MET A 320 9.14 1.00 23.03
CA MET A 320 8.88 -0.37 23.51
C MET A 320 8.17 -0.36 24.87
N LYS A 321 8.49 0.61 25.74
CA LYS A 321 7.75 0.84 26.98
C LYS A 321 6.32 1.31 26.72
N LEU A 322 6.10 2.23 25.78
CA LEU A 322 4.74 2.62 25.35
C LEU A 322 3.96 1.41 24.86
N TYR A 323 4.59 0.55 24.06
CA TYR A 323 3.99 -0.71 23.59
C TYR A 323 3.56 -1.61 24.74
N ASP A 324 4.47 -1.95 25.66
CA ASP A 324 4.18 -2.82 26.81
C ASP A 324 3.02 -2.28 27.65
N VAL A 325 3.02 -0.98 27.95
CA VAL A 325 1.97 -0.35 28.76
C VAL A 325 0.63 -0.36 28.02
N THR A 326 0.63 -0.10 26.71
CA THR A 326 -0.59 -0.07 25.89
C THR A 326 -1.18 -1.47 25.71
N ALA A 327 -0.35 -2.46 25.39
CA ALA A 327 -0.75 -3.85 25.25
C ALA A 327 -1.32 -4.40 26.56
N ALA A 328 -0.66 -4.12 27.70
CA ALA A 328 -1.17 -4.49 29.01
C ALA A 328 -2.51 -3.80 29.32
N ALA A 329 -2.68 -2.52 28.98
CA ALA A 329 -3.91 -1.77 29.19
C ALA A 329 -5.10 -2.38 28.40
N VAL A 330 -4.92 -2.65 27.11
CA VAL A 330 -5.92 -3.31 26.26
C VAL A 330 -6.31 -4.67 26.84
N LYS A 331 -5.32 -5.53 27.11
CA LYS A 331 -5.54 -6.89 27.61
C LYS A 331 -6.08 -6.95 29.05
N SER A 332 -5.93 -5.87 29.82
CA SER A 332 -6.54 -5.75 31.16
C SER A 332 -8.06 -5.65 31.13
N VAL A 333 -8.63 -5.25 29.98
CA VAL A 333 -10.07 -5.14 29.77
C VAL A 333 -10.63 -6.48 29.32
N ASP A 334 -10.05 -7.08 28.28
CA ASP A 334 -10.33 -8.45 27.82
C ASP A 334 -9.07 -9.02 27.14
N GLU A 335 -8.63 -10.19 27.57
CA GLU A 335 -7.42 -10.85 27.06
C GLU A 335 -7.50 -11.27 25.59
N ARG A 336 -8.71 -11.38 25.04
CA ARG A 336 -8.98 -11.79 23.65
C ARG A 336 -8.85 -10.66 22.63
N LEU A 337 -8.88 -9.40 23.05
CA LEU A 337 -8.78 -8.24 22.15
C LEU A 337 -7.42 -8.24 21.45
N ALA A 338 -7.39 -8.03 20.14
CA ALA A 338 -6.15 -8.02 19.37
C ALA A 338 -5.38 -6.71 19.57
N VAL A 339 -4.09 -6.79 19.93
CA VAL A 339 -3.16 -5.66 20.00
C VAL A 339 -1.89 -5.93 19.21
N GLY A 340 -1.40 -4.92 18.50
CA GLY A 340 -0.31 -5.09 17.54
C GLY A 340 0.51 -3.82 17.27
N GLY A 341 1.60 -4.00 16.53
CA GLY A 341 2.57 -2.97 16.19
C GLY A 341 3.73 -3.56 15.37
N PRO A 342 4.83 -2.83 15.09
CA PRO A 342 5.16 -1.50 15.57
C PRO A 342 4.59 -0.33 14.75
N SER A 343 3.77 -0.59 13.72
CA SER A 343 3.28 0.44 12.78
C SER A 343 4.42 1.25 12.15
N SER A 344 5.56 0.62 11.92
CA SER A 344 6.79 1.29 11.52
C SER A 344 6.82 1.65 10.04
N ALA A 345 7.62 2.66 9.68
CA ALA A 345 7.98 2.93 8.29
C ALA A 345 8.96 1.86 7.76
N ALA A 346 8.88 1.57 6.46
CA ALA A 346 9.85 0.77 5.72
C ALA A 346 10.14 -0.62 6.32
N ALA A 347 9.11 -1.35 6.78
CA ALA A 347 9.24 -2.64 7.48
C ALA A 347 10.12 -2.63 8.75
N GLY A 348 10.50 -1.45 9.27
CA GLY A 348 11.46 -1.32 10.37
C GLY A 348 10.93 -1.87 11.70
N TRP A 349 11.79 -2.14 12.68
CA TRP A 349 11.37 -2.48 14.06
C TRP A 349 10.48 -3.72 14.25
N VAL A 350 10.07 -4.44 13.21
CA VAL A 350 9.26 -5.68 13.35
C VAL A 350 10.08 -6.74 14.09
N ASP A 351 11.31 -6.97 13.65
CA ASP A 351 12.27 -7.85 14.32
C ASP A 351 12.51 -7.42 15.77
N GLU A 352 12.69 -6.12 16.01
CA GLU A 352 12.95 -5.58 17.34
C GLU A 352 11.75 -5.68 18.29
N LEU A 353 10.53 -5.50 17.80
CA LEU A 353 9.32 -5.69 18.61
C LEU A 353 9.18 -7.15 19.02
N LEU A 354 9.31 -8.09 18.07
CA LEU A 354 9.21 -9.52 18.36
C LEU A 354 10.33 -10.00 19.28
N GLU A 355 11.54 -9.48 19.13
CA GLU A 355 12.63 -9.76 20.06
C GLU A 355 12.31 -9.24 21.47
N HIS A 356 11.82 -7.99 21.57
CA HIS A 356 11.44 -7.38 22.84
C HIS A 356 10.34 -8.19 23.53
N THR A 357 9.26 -8.53 22.82
CA THR A 357 8.13 -9.27 23.39
C THR A 357 8.47 -10.71 23.75
N SER A 358 9.37 -11.35 23.01
CA SER A 358 9.91 -12.67 23.40
C SER A 358 10.64 -12.65 24.76
N ARG A 359 11.16 -11.48 25.16
CA ARG A 359 11.86 -11.26 26.45
C ARG A 359 10.93 -10.76 27.55
N SER A 360 10.05 -9.81 27.22
CA SER A 360 9.16 -9.15 28.19
C SER A 360 7.91 -10.00 28.51
N GLY A 361 7.49 -10.86 27.59
CA GLY A 361 6.22 -11.58 27.66
C GLY A 361 5.01 -10.72 27.29
N SER A 362 5.22 -9.51 26.76
CA SER A 362 4.16 -8.65 26.25
C SER A 362 3.47 -9.30 25.05
N PRO A 363 2.13 -9.26 24.93
CA PRO A 363 1.42 -9.90 23.83
C PRO A 363 1.58 -9.11 22.52
N VAL A 364 1.65 -9.83 21.40
CA VAL A 364 1.61 -9.29 20.03
C VAL A 364 0.70 -10.21 19.22
N ASP A 365 -0.55 -9.81 18.99
CA ASP A 365 -1.52 -10.64 18.24
C ASP A 365 -1.39 -10.45 16.72
N PHE A 366 -0.82 -9.31 16.30
CA PHE A 366 -0.52 -9.00 14.91
C PHE A 366 0.68 -8.06 14.81
N VAL A 367 1.47 -8.20 13.75
CA VAL A 367 2.52 -7.24 13.40
C VAL A 367 2.02 -6.27 12.34
N THR A 368 2.37 -4.99 12.49
CA THR A 368 2.07 -3.94 11.54
C THR A 368 3.27 -3.14 11.10
N THR A 369 3.28 -2.75 9.83
CA THR A 369 4.31 -1.90 9.24
C THR A 369 3.88 -1.37 7.88
N HIS A 370 4.65 -0.43 7.33
CA HIS A 370 4.39 0.26 6.09
C HIS A 370 5.54 0.10 5.09
N THR A 371 5.23 0.23 3.81
CA THR A 371 6.24 0.41 2.76
C THR A 371 5.63 1.17 1.60
N TYR A 372 6.46 1.93 0.89
CA TYR A 372 6.03 2.65 -0.30
C TYR A 372 6.95 2.38 -1.50
N GLY A 373 6.39 2.52 -2.71
CA GLY A 373 7.15 2.42 -3.95
C GLY A 373 7.61 1.02 -4.34
N ASN A 374 7.26 0.00 -3.56
CA ASN A 374 7.54 -1.40 -3.85
C ASN A 374 6.47 -2.33 -3.27
N ALA A 375 6.44 -3.60 -3.68
CA ALA A 375 5.59 -4.61 -3.07
C ALA A 375 6.07 -4.94 -1.63
N PRO A 376 5.15 -5.25 -0.70
CA PRO A 376 5.48 -5.68 0.66
C PRO A 376 6.47 -6.84 0.72
N LEU A 377 7.53 -6.67 1.51
CA LEU A 377 8.48 -7.74 1.84
C LEU A 377 7.80 -8.90 2.57
N ASP A 378 8.40 -10.08 2.55
CA ASP A 378 7.87 -11.26 3.25
C ASP A 378 8.39 -11.30 4.68
N VAL A 379 7.55 -10.93 5.66
CA VAL A 379 7.95 -10.93 7.08
C VAL A 379 7.70 -12.27 7.78
N ARG A 380 7.16 -13.29 7.11
CA ARG A 380 6.96 -14.63 7.71
C ARG A 380 8.27 -15.25 8.24
N PRO A 381 9.42 -15.14 7.55
CA PRO A 381 10.70 -15.60 8.10
C PRO A 381 11.12 -14.88 9.40
N THR A 382 10.72 -13.61 9.57
CA THR A 382 10.94 -12.89 10.83
C THR A 382 10.07 -13.48 11.93
N LEU A 383 8.79 -13.75 11.69
CA LEU A 383 7.89 -14.38 12.66
C LEU A 383 8.37 -15.78 13.06
N GLU A 384 8.76 -16.62 12.09
CA GLU A 384 9.30 -17.95 12.32
C GLU A 384 10.54 -17.94 13.22
N ARG A 385 11.43 -16.95 13.03
CA ARG A 385 12.66 -16.79 13.84
C ARG A 385 12.38 -16.54 15.31
N TYR A 386 11.30 -15.81 15.61
CA TYR A 386 10.87 -15.52 16.98
C TYR A 386 9.78 -16.46 17.49
N GLY A 387 9.36 -17.45 16.69
CA GLY A 387 8.31 -18.40 17.05
C GLY A 387 6.94 -17.75 17.26
N SER A 388 6.65 -16.67 16.54
CA SER A 388 5.39 -15.92 16.62
C SER A 388 4.36 -16.44 15.60
N ASP A 389 3.10 -16.50 16.01
CA ASP A 389 1.93 -16.81 15.18
C ASP A 389 1.06 -15.57 14.89
N ALA A 390 1.58 -14.38 15.15
CA ALA A 390 0.92 -13.11 14.90
C ALA A 390 0.46 -12.98 13.43
N ARG A 391 -0.71 -12.35 13.21
CA ARG A 391 -1.12 -11.93 11.86
C ARG A 391 -0.15 -10.90 11.27
N ILE A 392 -0.09 -10.81 9.95
CA ILE A 392 0.74 -9.84 9.21
C ILE A 392 -0.18 -8.82 8.52
N VAL A 393 -0.17 -7.59 9.01
CA VAL A 393 -1.08 -6.53 8.56
C VAL A 393 -0.27 -5.32 8.11
N TRP A 394 -0.24 -5.04 6.81
CA TRP A 394 0.40 -3.82 6.31
C TRP A 394 -0.63 -2.69 6.33
N THR A 395 -0.56 -1.83 7.35
CA THR A 395 -1.57 -0.82 7.66
C THR A 395 -1.48 0.45 6.81
N GLU A 396 -0.36 0.63 6.10
CA GLU A 396 -0.19 1.58 5.00
C GLU A 396 0.68 1.00 3.89
N TRP A 397 0.26 1.26 2.65
CA TRP A 397 1.01 0.92 1.46
C TRP A 397 0.59 1.80 0.29
N GLY A 398 1.53 2.14 -0.59
CA GLY A 398 1.23 2.93 -1.78
C GLY A 398 2.40 3.10 -2.72
N VAL A 399 2.15 3.82 -3.82
CA VAL A 399 3.14 4.00 -4.90
C VAL A 399 4.34 4.87 -4.49
N THR A 400 4.18 5.74 -3.49
CA THR A 400 5.21 6.68 -3.03
C THR A 400 4.82 7.22 -1.66
N PRO A 401 5.77 7.50 -0.76
CA PRO A 401 5.47 8.14 0.53
C PRO A 401 5.34 9.66 0.39
N THR A 402 5.47 10.21 -0.83
CA THR A 402 5.46 11.65 -1.08
C THR A 402 4.05 12.12 -1.42
N HIS A 403 3.41 12.81 -0.48
CA HIS A 403 2.17 13.52 -0.74
C HIS A 403 2.42 14.58 -1.83
N PHE A 404 1.44 14.78 -2.72
CA PHE A 404 1.51 15.66 -3.89
C PHE A 404 2.41 15.20 -5.05
N ASN A 405 2.91 13.96 -5.03
CA ASN A 405 3.64 13.42 -6.18
C ASN A 405 2.66 13.13 -7.34
N PRO A 406 2.86 13.69 -8.56
CA PRO A 406 1.97 13.49 -9.69
C PRO A 406 1.72 12.02 -10.07
N VAL A 407 2.68 11.12 -9.78
CA VAL A 407 2.55 9.68 -10.08
C VAL A 407 1.26 9.09 -9.48
N ASN A 408 0.81 9.62 -8.34
CA ASN A 408 -0.39 9.17 -7.62
C ASN A 408 -1.68 9.27 -8.46
N ASP A 409 -1.73 10.18 -9.43
CA ASP A 409 -2.93 10.38 -10.26
C ASP A 409 -2.89 9.53 -11.55
N THR A 410 -1.75 8.89 -11.86
CA THR A 410 -1.48 8.24 -13.16
C THR A 410 -1.90 6.78 -13.23
N VAL A 411 -2.07 6.26 -14.46
CA VAL A 411 -2.29 4.84 -14.75
C VAL A 411 -1.12 3.95 -14.29
N SER A 412 0.12 4.47 -14.26
CA SER A 412 1.28 3.71 -13.75
C SER A 412 1.05 3.24 -12.32
N SER A 413 0.52 4.12 -11.47
CA SER A 413 0.19 3.79 -10.09
C SER A 413 -0.91 2.74 -9.95
N ALA A 414 -1.81 2.63 -10.94
CA ALA A 414 -2.82 1.59 -10.99
C ALA A 414 -2.20 0.22 -11.28
N THR A 415 -1.28 0.14 -12.26
CA THR A 415 -0.57 -1.12 -12.55
C THR A 415 0.39 -1.54 -11.42
N PHE A 416 0.99 -0.57 -10.71
CA PHE A 416 1.73 -0.82 -9.48
C PHE A 416 0.82 -1.39 -8.40
N LEU A 417 -0.40 -0.85 -8.25
CA LEU A 417 -1.39 -1.38 -7.32
C LEU A 417 -1.68 -2.86 -7.60
N LEU A 418 -1.95 -3.21 -8.86
CA LEU A 418 -2.20 -4.60 -9.28
C LEU A 418 -1.00 -5.50 -8.99
N HIS A 419 0.21 -5.05 -9.30
CA HIS A 419 1.45 -5.78 -9.03
C HIS A 419 1.62 -6.07 -7.53
N GLY A 420 1.51 -5.05 -6.68
CA GLY A 420 1.68 -5.23 -5.23
C GLY A 420 0.62 -6.12 -4.60
N MET A 421 -0.64 -5.99 -5.03
CA MET A 421 -1.74 -6.85 -4.56
C MET A 421 -1.52 -8.31 -4.94
N LYS A 422 -1.12 -8.59 -6.19
CA LYS A 422 -0.82 -9.96 -6.62
C LYS A 422 0.42 -10.51 -5.93
N SER A 423 1.51 -9.74 -5.86
CA SER A 423 2.74 -10.17 -5.18
C SER A 423 2.48 -10.52 -3.71
N SER A 424 1.58 -9.79 -3.04
CA SER A 424 1.27 -9.98 -1.62
C SER A 424 0.28 -11.11 -1.33
N ALA A 425 -0.46 -11.58 -2.33
CA ALA A 425 -1.52 -12.55 -2.17
C ALA A 425 -1.01 -13.84 -1.48
N GLY A 426 -1.65 -14.21 -0.37
CA GLY A 426 -1.29 -15.41 0.40
C GLY A 426 -0.04 -15.28 1.28
N ARG A 427 0.59 -14.09 1.38
CA ARG A 427 1.74 -13.83 2.28
C ARG A 427 1.40 -13.00 3.51
N LEU A 428 0.27 -12.30 3.47
CA LEU A 428 -0.19 -11.37 4.52
C LEU A 428 -1.70 -11.47 4.72
N ASP A 429 -2.18 -10.96 5.85
CA ASP A 429 -3.59 -10.94 6.24
C ASP A 429 -4.31 -9.68 5.75
N ALA A 430 -3.60 -8.56 5.57
CA ALA A 430 -4.15 -7.32 5.02
C ALA A 430 -3.07 -6.47 4.34
N LEU A 431 -3.43 -5.82 3.22
CA LEU A 431 -2.64 -4.78 2.57
C LEU A 431 -3.50 -3.52 2.39
N SER A 432 -3.36 -2.58 3.31
CA SER A 432 -4.13 -1.34 3.35
C SER A 432 -3.54 -0.30 2.39
N TYR A 433 -4.28 0.02 1.33
CA TYR A 433 -3.89 1.12 0.45
C TYR A 433 -4.10 2.47 1.14
N TRP A 434 -3.06 3.31 1.21
CA TRP A 434 -3.14 4.67 1.75
C TRP A 434 -3.41 5.67 0.61
N VAL A 435 -4.62 6.22 0.43
CA VAL A 435 -5.86 6.17 1.25
C VAL A 435 -7.14 6.17 0.39
N ALA A 436 -8.32 6.01 1.00
CA ALA A 436 -9.62 6.06 0.32
C ALA A 436 -9.90 7.40 -0.41
N SER A 437 -9.54 8.55 0.16
CA SER A 437 -9.97 9.88 -0.35
C SER A 437 -8.85 10.93 -0.31
N ASP A 438 -8.89 11.85 -1.27
CA ASP A 438 -8.06 13.07 -1.30
C ASP A 438 -8.52 14.14 -0.29
N HIS A 439 -9.61 13.92 0.46
CA HIS A 439 -9.86 14.73 1.67
C HIS A 439 -8.79 14.40 2.71
N PHE A 440 -7.65 15.05 2.56
CA PHE A 440 -6.41 14.77 3.25
C PHE A 440 -5.71 16.08 3.63
N GLU A 441 -5.30 16.25 4.89
CA GLU A 441 -4.85 17.57 5.40
C GLU A 441 -3.47 17.55 6.08
N GLU A 442 -2.78 16.42 6.14
CA GLU A 442 -1.50 16.28 6.85
C GLU A 442 -0.47 17.35 6.50
N LEU A 443 -0.32 17.65 5.21
CA LEU A 443 0.61 18.66 4.69
C LEU A 443 -0.14 19.84 4.05
N GLY A 444 -1.37 20.09 4.53
CA GLY A 444 -2.27 21.12 4.03
C GLY A 444 -3.37 20.57 3.11
N ARG A 445 -4.45 21.34 2.97
CA ARG A 445 -5.61 21.00 2.13
C ARG A 445 -5.24 20.85 0.65
N PRO A 446 -5.98 20.02 -0.11
CA PRO A 446 -5.88 19.96 -1.56
C PRO A 446 -5.94 21.35 -2.20
N PRO A 447 -4.90 21.78 -2.93
CA PRO A 447 -4.87 23.14 -3.50
C PRO A 447 -5.68 23.25 -4.80
N ARG A 448 -5.90 22.13 -5.49
CA ARG A 448 -6.55 21.99 -6.80
C ARG A 448 -7.05 20.56 -6.97
N PHE A 449 -7.87 20.31 -7.99
CA PHE A 449 -8.48 19.01 -8.27
C PHE A 449 -7.47 17.88 -8.39
N LEU A 450 -6.57 17.95 -9.38
CA LEU A 450 -5.45 17.02 -9.50
C LEU A 450 -4.22 17.64 -8.88
N HIS A 451 -3.72 17.04 -7.81
CA HIS A 451 -2.61 17.58 -7.03
C HIS A 451 -1.61 16.50 -6.61
N GLY A 452 -1.73 15.26 -7.10
CA GLY A 452 -0.88 14.14 -6.68
C GLY A 452 -1.20 13.62 -5.27
N GLY A 453 -2.45 13.76 -4.82
CA GLY A 453 -2.91 13.29 -3.51
C GLY A 453 -2.92 11.76 -3.38
N PHE A 454 -2.82 11.27 -2.15
CA PHE A 454 -2.82 9.82 -1.87
C PHE A 454 -4.14 9.12 -2.15
N GLY A 455 -5.25 9.86 -2.23
CA GLY A 455 -6.59 9.32 -2.40
C GLY A 455 -6.74 8.42 -3.62
N LEU A 456 -7.50 7.35 -3.44
CA LEU A 456 -8.10 6.57 -4.52
C LEU A 456 -9.21 7.37 -5.22
N ILE A 457 -9.90 8.23 -4.47
CA ILE A 457 -11.02 9.06 -4.92
C ILE A 457 -10.67 10.53 -4.68
N THR A 458 -10.84 11.38 -5.68
CA THR A 458 -10.55 12.83 -5.61
C THR A 458 -11.48 13.55 -4.62
N VAL A 459 -11.12 14.78 -4.25
CA VAL A 459 -12.13 15.77 -3.82
C VAL A 459 -13.15 15.91 -4.96
N GLY A 460 -14.45 15.88 -4.65
CA GLY A 460 -15.52 15.83 -5.65
C GLY A 460 -15.99 14.41 -6.02
N GLY A 461 -15.34 13.36 -5.51
CA GLY A 461 -15.84 11.99 -5.59
C GLY A 461 -15.51 11.23 -6.88
N ILE A 462 -14.54 11.69 -7.67
CA ILE A 462 -14.15 11.04 -8.93
C ILE A 462 -13.08 9.98 -8.64
N ALA A 463 -13.25 8.77 -9.18
CA ALA A 463 -12.27 7.70 -9.07
C ALA A 463 -10.99 8.06 -9.83
N LYS A 464 -9.84 7.79 -9.22
CA LYS A 464 -8.55 7.78 -9.90
C LYS A 464 -8.29 6.39 -10.49
N SER A 465 -7.28 6.29 -11.35
CA SER A 465 -6.90 5.01 -11.97
C SER A 465 -6.64 3.90 -10.96
N ARG A 466 -6.10 4.22 -9.77
CA ARG A 466 -5.89 3.25 -8.69
C ARG A 466 -7.19 2.69 -8.10
N TYR A 467 -8.22 3.53 -7.96
CA TYR A 467 -9.55 3.05 -7.55
C TYR A 467 -10.09 2.07 -8.59
N HIS A 468 -9.98 2.43 -9.87
CA HIS A 468 -10.39 1.54 -10.93
C HIS A 468 -9.63 0.20 -10.92
N ALA A 469 -8.32 0.19 -10.64
CA ALA A 469 -7.57 -1.06 -10.48
C ALA A 469 -8.10 -1.92 -9.31
N LEU A 470 -8.42 -1.33 -8.16
CA LEU A 470 -9.06 -2.05 -7.05
C LEU A 470 -10.45 -2.58 -7.42
N HIS A 471 -11.22 -1.77 -8.14
CA HIS A 471 -12.52 -2.19 -8.65
C HIS A 471 -12.41 -3.37 -9.61
N LEU A 472 -11.40 -3.40 -10.50
CA LEU A 472 -11.13 -4.55 -11.37
C LEU A 472 -10.73 -5.80 -10.57
N LEU A 473 -9.90 -5.66 -9.52
CA LEU A 473 -9.56 -6.77 -8.61
C LEU A 473 -10.80 -7.33 -7.90
N ALA A 474 -11.72 -6.47 -7.45
CA ALA A 474 -12.94 -6.88 -6.77
C ALA A 474 -13.86 -7.77 -7.65
N HIS A 475 -13.73 -7.68 -8.98
CA HIS A 475 -14.49 -8.49 -9.93
C HIS A 475 -13.92 -9.90 -10.19
N LEU A 476 -12.72 -10.21 -9.68
CA LEU A 476 -12.20 -11.57 -9.73
C LEU A 476 -13.13 -12.53 -8.97
N GLY A 477 -13.23 -13.78 -9.43
CA GLY A 477 -13.99 -14.85 -8.80
C GLY A 477 -13.29 -15.45 -7.58
N GLU A 478 -13.93 -16.42 -6.93
CA GLU A 478 -13.48 -17.03 -5.68
C GLU A 478 -12.30 -18.00 -5.89
N THR A 479 -12.19 -18.59 -7.07
CA THR A 479 -11.20 -19.63 -7.37
C THR A 479 -10.14 -19.11 -8.33
N GLU A 480 -8.90 -18.98 -7.88
CA GLU A 480 -7.73 -18.70 -8.70
C GLU A 480 -7.39 -19.88 -9.62
N LEU A 481 -7.09 -19.58 -10.88
CA LEU A 481 -6.77 -20.54 -11.92
C LEU A 481 -5.28 -20.53 -12.26
N PRO A 482 -4.67 -21.68 -12.60
CA PRO A 482 -3.30 -21.73 -13.06
C PRO A 482 -3.10 -20.93 -14.36
N VAL A 483 -2.04 -20.13 -14.38
CA VAL A 483 -1.60 -19.35 -15.53
C VAL A 483 -0.15 -19.70 -15.83
N SER A 484 0.17 -19.85 -17.12
CA SER A 484 1.55 -19.91 -17.60
C SER A 484 1.76 -18.86 -18.69
N ALA A 485 2.91 -18.19 -18.68
CA ALA A 485 3.25 -17.22 -19.69
C ALA A 485 4.63 -17.50 -20.33
N ASP A 486 4.76 -17.19 -21.61
CA ASP A 486 6.01 -17.28 -22.36
C ASP A 486 6.16 -16.11 -23.35
N GLY A 487 7.40 -15.81 -23.74
CA GLY A 487 7.71 -14.68 -24.62
C GLY A 487 8.30 -13.46 -23.91
N ASP A 488 8.42 -12.36 -24.65
CA ASP A 488 9.12 -11.15 -24.21
C ASP A 488 8.28 -10.36 -23.19
N GLY A 489 8.67 -10.40 -21.91
CA GLY A 489 7.98 -9.70 -20.83
C GLY A 489 7.01 -10.57 -20.03
N ALA A 490 6.94 -11.87 -20.32
CA ALA A 490 6.15 -12.85 -19.58
C ALA A 490 6.54 -12.95 -18.09
N ASP A 491 5.53 -13.04 -17.22
CA ASP A 491 5.63 -13.16 -15.75
C ASP A 491 6.45 -12.04 -15.08
N GLY A 492 6.55 -10.89 -15.76
CA GLY A 492 7.34 -9.75 -15.33
C GLY A 492 6.64 -8.46 -15.69
N LEU A 493 6.87 -7.97 -16.91
CA LEU A 493 6.14 -6.81 -17.44
C LEU A 493 4.65 -7.10 -17.54
N VAL A 494 4.31 -8.19 -18.25
CA VAL A 494 2.94 -8.67 -18.38
C VAL A 494 2.67 -9.66 -17.27
N GLN A 495 1.69 -9.32 -16.43
CA GLN A 495 1.19 -10.19 -15.39
C GLN A 495 -0.29 -10.49 -15.64
N THR A 496 -0.75 -11.64 -15.15
CA THR A 496 -2.15 -12.07 -15.30
C THR A 496 -2.63 -12.72 -14.02
N TRP A 497 -3.85 -12.40 -13.60
CA TRP A 497 -4.54 -13.07 -12.50
C TRP A 497 -5.88 -13.60 -13.02
N ALA A 498 -5.98 -14.93 -13.13
CA ALA A 498 -7.17 -15.59 -13.66
C ALA A 498 -7.97 -16.23 -12.53
N SER A 499 -9.29 -16.14 -12.63
CA SER A 499 -10.21 -16.66 -11.63
C SER A 499 -11.49 -17.20 -12.25
N ARG A 500 -12.16 -18.08 -11.51
CA ARG A 500 -13.47 -18.65 -11.83
C ARG A 500 -14.44 -18.35 -10.69
N HIS A 501 -15.64 -17.95 -11.07
CA HIS A 501 -16.78 -17.77 -10.17
C HIS A 501 -17.50 -19.09 -9.90
N ASP A 502 -18.25 -19.18 -8.81
CA ASP A 502 -19.06 -20.36 -8.47
C ASP A 502 -20.07 -20.77 -9.58
N ASP A 503 -20.53 -19.82 -10.39
CA ASP A 503 -21.43 -20.07 -11.52
C ASP A 503 -20.71 -20.61 -12.78
N GLY A 504 -19.38 -20.74 -12.73
CA GLY A 504 -18.54 -21.21 -13.82
C GLY A 504 -18.08 -20.13 -14.79
N SER A 505 -18.50 -18.87 -14.63
CA SER A 505 -17.97 -17.74 -15.40
C SER A 505 -16.51 -17.47 -15.02
N LEU A 506 -15.75 -16.89 -15.97
CA LEU A 506 -14.33 -16.63 -15.79
C LEU A 506 -14.06 -15.13 -15.76
N THR A 507 -13.09 -14.71 -14.97
CA THR A 507 -12.56 -13.35 -14.97
C THR A 507 -11.05 -13.37 -14.91
N LEU A 508 -10.42 -12.73 -15.89
CA LEU A 508 -8.98 -12.66 -16.06
C LEU A 508 -8.55 -11.21 -16.10
N LEU A 509 -7.67 -10.80 -15.19
CA LEU A 509 -7.09 -9.47 -15.18
C LEU A 509 -5.66 -9.55 -15.69
N LEU A 510 -5.35 -8.85 -16.78
CA LEU A 510 -4.02 -8.76 -17.38
C LEU A 510 -3.53 -7.32 -17.29
N TRP A 511 -2.25 -7.10 -17.00
CA TRP A 511 -1.68 -5.75 -16.99
C TRP A 511 -0.22 -5.74 -17.41
N ASN A 512 0.22 -4.60 -17.91
CA ASN A 512 1.59 -4.32 -18.31
C ASN A 512 2.19 -3.24 -17.40
N HIS A 513 3.20 -3.63 -16.63
CA HIS A 513 3.76 -2.87 -15.52
C HIS A 513 5.28 -2.77 -15.59
N THR A 514 5.82 -1.70 -15.01
CA THR A 514 7.21 -1.63 -14.56
C THR A 514 7.27 -0.86 -13.24
N LEU A 515 8.19 -1.26 -12.36
CA LEU A 515 8.50 -0.55 -11.12
C LEU A 515 9.23 0.78 -11.38
N ASP A 516 9.82 0.95 -12.55
CA ASP A 516 10.55 2.16 -12.93
C ASP A 516 9.62 3.38 -13.06
N GLN A 517 9.56 4.20 -12.00
CA GLN A 517 8.74 5.42 -12.01
C GLN A 517 9.23 6.45 -13.04
N GLY A 518 10.44 6.31 -13.56
CA GLY A 518 10.91 7.09 -14.71
C GLY A 518 10.09 6.85 -15.99
N LYS A 519 9.27 5.79 -16.03
CA LYS A 519 8.39 5.41 -17.14
C LYS A 519 6.90 5.49 -16.75
N ALA A 520 6.56 6.31 -15.76
CA ALA A 520 5.18 6.47 -15.31
C ALA A 520 4.24 7.03 -16.40
N GLU A 521 4.76 7.85 -17.31
CA GLU A 521 4.04 8.38 -18.47
C GLU A 521 3.89 7.37 -19.63
N GLY A 522 4.54 6.21 -19.51
CA GLY A 522 4.55 5.14 -20.50
C GLY A 522 5.78 5.14 -21.41
N ASP A 523 6.21 3.93 -21.80
CA ASP A 523 7.31 3.68 -22.72
C ASP A 523 6.84 2.74 -23.84
N PRO A 524 6.75 3.21 -25.11
CA PRO A 524 6.35 2.38 -26.24
C PRO A 524 7.22 1.13 -26.44
N ALA A 525 8.48 1.13 -26.01
CA ALA A 525 9.33 -0.06 -26.10
C ALA A 525 8.87 -1.19 -25.17
N LEU A 526 8.09 -0.86 -24.13
CA LEU A 526 7.53 -1.80 -23.17
C LEU A 526 6.11 -2.27 -23.55
N ALA A 527 5.51 -1.77 -24.64
CA ALA A 527 4.21 -2.25 -25.11
C ALA A 527 4.27 -3.74 -25.52
N ARG A 528 3.21 -4.49 -25.27
CA ARG A 528 3.11 -5.92 -25.61
C ARG A 528 1.76 -6.25 -26.23
N THR A 529 1.76 -7.25 -27.12
CA THR A 529 0.55 -7.92 -27.58
C THR A 529 0.45 -9.25 -26.85
N VAL A 530 -0.63 -9.46 -26.11
CA VAL A 530 -0.87 -10.72 -25.40
C VAL A 530 -1.73 -11.63 -26.25
N ARG A 531 -1.24 -12.83 -26.51
CA ARG A 531 -2.01 -13.95 -27.05
C ARG A 531 -2.54 -14.78 -25.87
N LEU A 532 -3.76 -14.48 -25.44
CA LEU A 532 -4.41 -15.14 -24.31
C LEU A 532 -5.14 -16.39 -24.79
N GLU A 533 -4.61 -17.56 -24.42
CA GLU A 533 -5.14 -18.88 -24.75
C GLU A 533 -5.95 -19.43 -23.57
N LEU A 534 -7.21 -19.77 -23.85
CA LEU A 534 -8.19 -20.16 -22.84
C LEU A 534 -8.56 -21.64 -23.03
N ASP A 535 -7.86 -22.53 -22.33
CA ASP A 535 -8.09 -23.96 -22.46
C ASP A 535 -9.47 -24.33 -21.92
N GLY A 536 -10.29 -25.01 -22.74
CA GLY A 536 -11.64 -25.41 -22.37
C GLY A 536 -12.75 -24.40 -22.69
N VAL A 537 -12.42 -23.21 -23.23
CA VAL A 537 -13.41 -22.21 -23.64
C VAL A 537 -13.78 -22.39 -25.13
N ALA A 538 -15.07 -22.38 -25.43
CA ALA A 538 -15.58 -22.54 -26.79
C ALA A 538 -15.46 -21.25 -27.62
N SER A 539 -15.28 -21.38 -28.94
CA SER A 539 -15.07 -20.27 -29.89
C SER A 539 -16.26 -19.33 -30.12
N GLY A 540 -17.33 -19.48 -29.35
CA GLY A 540 -18.52 -18.63 -29.39
C GLY A 540 -18.96 -18.18 -28.01
N ALA A 541 -18.08 -18.27 -27.01
CA ALA A 541 -18.36 -17.74 -25.67
C ALA A 541 -18.61 -16.23 -25.74
N ASP A 542 -19.51 -15.74 -24.89
CA ASP A 542 -19.71 -14.30 -24.71
C ASP A 542 -18.55 -13.75 -23.89
N VAL A 543 -17.78 -12.86 -24.50
CA VAL A 543 -16.56 -12.28 -23.92
C VAL A 543 -16.68 -10.77 -23.93
N THR A 544 -16.37 -10.16 -22.79
CA THR A 544 -16.23 -8.71 -22.68
C THR A 544 -14.85 -8.35 -22.16
N ALA A 545 -14.31 -7.24 -22.62
CA ALA A 545 -13.08 -6.65 -22.14
C ALA A 545 -13.35 -5.25 -21.56
N THR A 546 -12.80 -4.97 -20.39
CA THR A 546 -12.84 -3.66 -19.73
C THR A 546 -11.41 -3.15 -19.62
N ARG A 547 -11.13 -1.97 -20.17
CA ARG A 547 -9.77 -1.39 -20.23
C ARG A 547 -9.53 -0.37 -19.13
N LEU A 548 -8.29 -0.32 -18.66
CA LEU A 548 -7.73 0.73 -17.83
C LEU A 548 -6.39 1.15 -18.44
N ASP A 549 -6.36 2.30 -19.09
CA ASP A 549 -5.20 2.86 -19.78
C ASP A 549 -5.34 4.40 -19.85
N ALA A 550 -4.47 5.08 -20.61
CA ALA A 550 -4.52 6.54 -20.72
C ALA A 550 -5.86 7.07 -21.27
N ASP A 551 -6.59 6.28 -22.06
CA ASP A 551 -7.87 6.67 -22.65
C ASP A 551 -9.08 6.15 -21.84
N HIS A 552 -8.87 5.25 -20.88
CA HIS A 552 -9.93 4.60 -20.10
C HIS A 552 -9.61 4.61 -18.61
N GLY A 553 -10.36 5.35 -17.80
CA GLY A 553 -10.15 5.41 -16.33
C GLY A 553 -8.93 6.21 -15.89
N ASP A 554 -8.34 7.01 -16.78
CA ASP A 554 -7.32 8.00 -16.43
C ASP A 554 -7.95 9.37 -16.17
N VAL A 555 -8.03 9.71 -14.89
CA VAL A 555 -8.56 11.02 -14.46
C VAL A 555 -7.71 12.18 -14.96
N THR A 556 -6.40 11.97 -15.19
CA THR A 556 -5.49 13.02 -15.66
C THR A 556 -5.76 13.38 -17.12
N THR A 557 -5.87 12.38 -17.99
CA THR A 557 -6.23 12.55 -19.39
C THR A 557 -7.65 13.10 -19.54
N LEU A 558 -8.61 12.60 -18.76
CA LEU A 558 -9.99 13.11 -18.76
C LEU A 558 -10.04 14.59 -18.37
N ALA A 559 -9.40 14.98 -17.26
CA ALA A 559 -9.37 16.36 -16.79
C ALA A 559 -8.69 17.29 -17.80
N ALA A 560 -7.60 16.85 -18.43
CA ALA A 560 -6.90 17.59 -19.47
C ALA A 560 -7.79 17.80 -20.71
N GLY A 561 -8.50 16.76 -21.17
CA GLY A 561 -9.41 16.83 -22.32
C GLY A 561 -10.59 17.78 -22.09
N LEU A 562 -11.08 17.87 -20.86
CA LEU A 562 -12.14 18.81 -20.46
C LEU A 562 -11.62 20.24 -20.17
N GLY A 563 -10.29 20.44 -20.19
CA GLY A 563 -9.67 21.73 -19.86
C GLY A 563 -9.90 22.16 -18.41
N VAL A 564 -9.88 21.21 -17.47
CA VAL A 564 -9.98 21.51 -16.04
C VAL A 564 -8.76 22.33 -15.60
N GLY A 565 -9.02 23.48 -14.98
CA GLY A 565 -8.00 24.35 -14.39
C GLY A 565 -7.62 23.90 -12.98
N ASP A 566 -7.64 24.83 -12.02
CA ASP A 566 -7.42 24.48 -10.61
C ASP A 566 -8.58 23.63 -10.05
N TRP A 567 -9.82 24.05 -10.28
CA TRP A 567 -11.02 23.32 -9.87
C TRP A 567 -12.01 23.23 -11.03
N PRO A 568 -12.76 22.13 -11.19
CA PRO A 568 -13.75 21.99 -12.25
C PRO A 568 -14.89 23.00 -12.08
N THR A 569 -15.41 23.48 -13.20
CA THR A 569 -16.71 24.16 -13.25
C THR A 569 -17.86 23.18 -13.04
N ASP A 570 -19.08 23.67 -12.82
CA ASP A 570 -20.27 22.82 -12.68
C ASP A 570 -20.47 21.88 -13.89
N GLU A 571 -20.27 22.41 -15.12
CA GLU A 571 -20.35 21.62 -16.35
C GLU A 571 -19.25 20.55 -16.41
N GLN A 572 -18.01 20.89 -16.02
CA GLN A 572 -16.92 19.93 -15.98
C GLN A 572 -17.15 18.85 -14.91
N TRP A 573 -17.76 19.18 -13.77
CA TRP A 573 -18.14 18.18 -12.77
C TRP A 573 -19.17 17.19 -13.29
N GLU A 574 -20.19 17.65 -14.02
CA GLU A 574 -21.17 16.77 -14.65
C GLU A 574 -20.51 15.83 -15.66
N GLN A 575 -19.58 16.35 -16.47
CA GLN A 575 -18.82 15.57 -17.45
C GLN A 575 -17.88 14.55 -16.79
N LEU A 576 -17.16 14.93 -15.73
CA LEU A 576 -16.30 14.04 -14.96
C LEU A 576 -17.11 12.89 -14.36
N LYS A 577 -18.25 13.19 -13.73
CA LYS A 577 -19.13 12.17 -13.12
C LYS A 577 -19.74 11.23 -14.15
N ALA A 578 -20.09 11.73 -15.33
CA ALA A 578 -20.61 10.89 -16.41
C ALA A 578 -19.57 9.89 -16.95
N ALA A 579 -18.28 10.18 -16.76
CA ALA A 579 -17.17 9.34 -17.19
C ALA A 579 -16.51 8.55 -16.03
N ASP A 580 -17.06 8.60 -14.81
CA ASP A 580 -16.49 8.01 -13.58
C ASP A 580 -16.73 6.49 -13.47
N SER A 581 -16.63 5.77 -14.59
CA SER A 581 -16.81 4.31 -14.65
C SER A 581 -16.05 3.72 -15.82
N LEU A 582 -15.63 2.46 -15.67
CA LEU A 582 -15.06 1.70 -16.78
C LEU A 582 -16.17 0.98 -17.55
N THR A 583 -16.13 1.06 -18.88
CA THR A 583 -17.11 0.40 -19.75
C THR A 583 -16.57 -0.96 -20.21
N ALA A 584 -17.41 -1.98 -20.15
CA ALA A 584 -17.12 -3.29 -20.74
C ALA A 584 -17.54 -3.31 -22.22
N GLU A 585 -16.66 -3.76 -23.08
CA GLU A 585 -16.88 -3.85 -24.52
C GLU A 585 -16.86 -5.30 -25.00
N PRO A 586 -17.67 -5.70 -25.99
CA PRO A 586 -17.59 -7.04 -26.57
C PRO A 586 -16.19 -7.33 -27.14
N ALA A 587 -15.67 -8.52 -26.85
CA ALA A 587 -14.44 -9.04 -27.41
C ALA A 587 -14.71 -10.36 -28.15
N THR A 588 -13.85 -10.73 -29.11
CA THR A 588 -14.04 -11.92 -29.94
C THR A 588 -12.87 -12.87 -29.82
N LEU A 589 -13.16 -14.14 -29.60
CA LEU A 589 -12.18 -15.22 -29.64
C LEU A 589 -11.98 -15.70 -31.08
N ASP A 590 -10.72 -15.92 -31.46
CA ASP A 590 -10.37 -16.73 -32.63
C ASP A 590 -10.04 -18.15 -32.15
N GLY A 591 -10.97 -19.08 -32.32
CA GLY A 591 -10.89 -20.38 -31.66
C GLY A 591 -11.00 -20.22 -30.15
N ASN A 592 -9.93 -20.52 -29.42
CA ASN A 592 -9.84 -20.34 -27.96
C ASN A 592 -8.89 -19.20 -27.56
N VAL A 593 -8.54 -18.32 -28.50
CA VAL A 593 -7.53 -17.28 -28.31
C VAL A 593 -8.14 -15.90 -28.37
N LEU A 594 -7.80 -15.05 -27.40
CA LEU A 594 -8.05 -13.61 -27.42
C LEU A 594 -6.73 -12.87 -27.62
N GLU A 595 -6.68 -11.95 -28.58
CA GLU A 595 -5.56 -11.01 -28.71
C GLU A 595 -5.84 -9.75 -27.90
N VAL A 596 -4.92 -9.37 -27.01
CA VAL A 596 -5.05 -8.20 -26.13
C VAL A 596 -3.81 -7.31 -26.28
N ALA A 597 -3.99 -6.11 -26.83
CA ALA A 597 -2.94 -5.10 -26.80
C ALA A 597 -2.84 -4.46 -25.41
N LEU A 598 -1.63 -4.43 -24.85
CA LEU A 598 -1.28 -3.81 -23.58
C LEU A 598 -0.15 -2.79 -23.75
N ALA A 599 -0.50 -1.51 -23.84
CA ALA A 599 0.47 -0.43 -23.69
C ALA A 599 1.08 -0.44 -22.28
N GLN A 600 2.29 0.09 -22.09
CA GLN A 600 2.79 0.34 -20.74
C GLN A 600 2.52 1.80 -20.36
N PRO A 601 1.90 2.09 -19.21
CA PRO A 601 1.14 1.18 -18.34
C PRO A 601 -0.30 0.95 -18.87
N SER A 602 -0.85 -0.25 -18.69
CA SER A 602 -2.29 -0.53 -18.92
C SER A 602 -2.73 -1.83 -18.25
N ALA A 603 -4.04 -1.99 -18.09
CA ALA A 603 -4.68 -3.22 -17.65
C ALA A 603 -5.97 -3.51 -18.44
N VAL A 604 -6.33 -4.79 -18.55
CA VAL A 604 -7.56 -5.27 -19.17
C VAL A 604 -8.17 -6.38 -18.33
N LEU A 605 -9.43 -6.21 -17.94
CA LEU A 605 -10.25 -7.26 -17.34
C LEU A 605 -11.06 -7.94 -18.43
N VAL A 606 -10.81 -9.22 -18.66
CA VAL A 606 -11.57 -10.07 -19.57
C VAL A 606 -12.56 -10.89 -18.76
N ARG A 607 -13.84 -10.80 -19.10
CA ARG A 607 -14.91 -11.64 -18.52
C ARG A 607 -15.46 -12.56 -19.59
N ILE A 608 -15.67 -13.81 -19.22
CA ILE A 608 -16.23 -14.85 -20.09
C ILE A 608 -17.45 -15.41 -19.38
N ALA A 609 -18.61 -15.37 -20.04
CA ALA A 609 -19.84 -15.90 -19.47
C ALA A 609 -19.73 -17.40 -19.19
N ALA A 610 -20.51 -17.89 -18.22
CA ALA A 610 -20.58 -19.30 -17.92
C ALA A 610 -20.98 -20.13 -19.17
N PRO A 611 -20.48 -21.37 -19.32
CA PRO A 611 -20.92 -22.27 -20.38
C PRO A 611 -22.44 -22.51 -20.26
N ALA A 612 -23.15 -22.44 -21.40
CA ALA A 612 -24.59 -22.66 -21.47
C ALA A 612 -25.02 -24.11 -21.20
#